data_AF-A0A847C3F3-F1
#
_entry.id   AF-A0A847C3F3-F1
#
_cell.length_a   1.000
_cell.length_b   1.000
_cell.length_c   1.000
_cell.angle_alpha   90.00
_cell.angle_beta   90.00
_cell.angle_gamma   90.00
#
_symmetry.space_group_name_H-M   'P 1'
#
loop_
_entity.id
_entity.type
_entity.pdbx_description
1 polymer ?
#
loop_
_entity_poly.entity_id
_entity_poly.type
_entity_poly.pdbx_seq_one_letter_code
_entity_poly.pdbx_strand_id
1 'polypeptide(L)'
;IGGTRDDAAGECFDKVARVLGLPYPGGRPLDELSKLGDDSKYKLPIGKVSGNDFDMSFSGLKTAVINIAHTAEQKGEDIDKASIAASFCKAVSDSLVPRTMAAAQMLGYKKVVAAGGVAANSRIRRDLNEAADKAGIELYFPPLSLCGDNAAMIGSQAYYEYLAGARGGTNLNARANEDI
;
A
#
# COMPACT_ATOMS: atom_id res chain seq x y z
N ILE A 1 -13.04 9.95 1.56
CA ILE A 1 -11.98 10.98 1.33
C ILE A 1 -11.28 10.68 0.01
N GLY A 2 -10.57 9.55 -0.06
CA GLY A 2 -10.06 9.01 -1.31
C GLY A 2 -9.91 7.50 -1.20
N GLY A 3 -9.87 6.82 -2.34
CA GLY A 3 -9.69 5.37 -2.42
C GLY A 3 -8.98 4.96 -3.71
N THR A 4 -8.68 3.66 -3.84
CA THR A 4 -8.24 3.15 -5.15
C THR A 4 -9.44 3.09 -6.10
N ARG A 5 -9.21 3.39 -7.38
CA ARG A 5 -10.20 3.21 -8.46
C ARG A 5 -10.01 1.91 -9.24
N ASP A 6 -8.92 1.19 -8.97
CA ASP A 6 -8.59 -0.08 -9.61
C ASP A 6 -7.94 -1.07 -8.63
N ASP A 7 -6.72 -1.54 -8.90
CA ASP A 7 -6.01 -2.49 -8.05
C ASP A 7 -5.71 -1.84 -6.69
N ALA A 8 -5.81 -2.60 -5.60
CA ALA A 8 -5.26 -2.19 -4.33
C ALA A 8 -3.73 -2.20 -4.38
N ALA A 9 -3.07 -1.37 -3.57
CA ALA A 9 -1.61 -1.35 -3.51
C ALA A 9 -1.04 -2.74 -3.16
N GLY A 10 -1.64 -3.46 -2.20
CA GLY A 10 -1.19 -4.80 -1.80
C GLY A 10 -1.27 -5.83 -2.92
N GLU A 11 -2.35 -5.81 -3.71
CA GLU A 11 -2.49 -6.66 -4.89
C GLU A 11 -1.42 -6.32 -5.96
N CYS A 12 -1.11 -5.05 -6.12
CA CYS A 12 -0.05 -4.58 -7.01
C CYS A 12 1.33 -5.11 -6.57
N PHE A 13 1.63 -5.08 -5.26
CA PHE A 13 2.84 -5.69 -4.67
C PHE A 13 2.94 -7.18 -5.00
N ASP A 14 1.88 -7.95 -4.78
CA ASP A 14 1.88 -9.40 -5.04
C ASP A 14 2.08 -9.72 -6.53
N LYS A 15 1.42 -8.98 -7.42
CA LYS A 15 1.58 -9.18 -8.88
C LYS A 15 2.99 -8.84 -9.35
N VAL A 16 3.58 -7.75 -8.87
CA VAL A 16 4.95 -7.36 -9.21
C VAL A 16 5.96 -8.37 -8.66
N ALA A 17 5.80 -8.80 -7.41
CA ALA A 17 6.65 -9.82 -6.80
C ALA A 17 6.65 -11.12 -7.63
N ARG A 18 5.47 -11.59 -8.03
CA ARG A 18 5.34 -12.77 -8.89
C ARG A 18 6.09 -12.62 -10.22
N VAL A 19 5.99 -11.46 -10.87
CA VAL A 19 6.68 -11.20 -12.15
C VAL A 19 8.20 -11.14 -12.00
N LEU A 20 8.69 -10.71 -10.85
CA LEU A 20 10.12 -10.75 -10.53
C LEU A 20 10.60 -12.15 -10.08
N GLY A 21 9.69 -13.13 -9.96
CA GLY A 21 9.99 -14.49 -9.53
C GLY A 21 10.14 -14.66 -8.01
N LEU A 22 9.49 -13.80 -7.23
CA LEU A 22 9.48 -13.87 -5.76
C LEU A 22 8.30 -14.71 -5.24
N PRO A 23 8.41 -15.28 -4.02
CA PRO A 23 7.34 -16.09 -3.43
C PRO A 23 6.11 -15.26 -3.02
N TYR A 24 4.98 -15.94 -2.85
CA TYR A 24 3.73 -15.37 -2.35
C TYR A 24 3.55 -15.66 -0.84
N PRO A 25 3.04 -14.72 -0.01
CA PRO A 25 2.73 -13.32 -0.32
C PRO A 25 3.95 -12.48 -0.68
N GLY A 26 3.80 -11.62 -1.69
CA GLY A 26 4.91 -10.95 -2.37
C GLY A 26 5.43 -9.68 -1.69
N GLY A 27 4.64 -9.06 -0.81
CA GLY A 27 4.97 -7.78 -0.20
C GLY A 27 6.31 -7.75 0.54
N ARG A 28 6.56 -8.72 1.44
CA ARG A 28 7.80 -8.77 2.25
C ARG A 28 9.03 -9.12 1.39
N PRO A 29 9.04 -10.17 0.56
CA PRO A 29 10.17 -10.46 -0.33
C PRO A 29 10.50 -9.28 -1.26
N LEU A 30 9.49 -8.57 -1.76
CA LEU A 30 9.69 -7.41 -2.62
C LEU A 30 10.32 -6.25 -1.85
N ASP A 31 9.88 -5.99 -0.61
CA ASP A 31 10.49 -4.99 0.28
C ASP A 31 11.96 -5.32 0.59
N GLU A 32 12.27 -6.57 0.90
CA GLU A 32 13.64 -7.04 1.14
C GLU A 32 14.52 -6.87 -0.10
N LEU A 33 14.03 -7.24 -1.28
CA LEU A 33 14.74 -7.06 -2.54
C LEU A 33 14.95 -5.57 -2.89
N SER A 34 13.96 -4.72 -2.60
CA SER A 34 14.01 -3.28 -2.91
C SER A 34 15.15 -2.54 -2.20
N LYS A 35 15.62 -3.04 -1.06
CA LYS A 35 16.72 -2.44 -0.27
C LYS A 35 18.08 -2.57 -0.95
N LEU A 36 18.20 -3.45 -1.93
CA LEU A 36 19.44 -3.74 -2.65
C LEU A 36 19.54 -2.98 -3.98
N GLY A 37 18.51 -2.23 -4.36
CA GLY A 37 18.41 -1.59 -5.67
C GLY A 37 18.55 -0.08 -5.65
N ASP A 38 18.76 0.49 -6.84
CA ASP A 38 18.71 1.92 -7.11
C ASP A 38 17.27 2.33 -7.48
N ASP A 39 16.63 3.14 -6.65
CA ASP A 39 15.25 3.58 -6.85
C ASP A 39 15.08 4.61 -7.96
N SER A 40 16.18 5.14 -8.52
CA SER A 40 16.20 6.11 -9.61
C SER A 40 16.35 5.50 -11.00
N LYS A 41 16.73 4.20 -11.07
CA LYS A 41 17.07 3.51 -12.32
C LYS A 41 15.88 3.35 -13.27
N TYR A 42 14.70 3.03 -12.73
CA TYR A 42 13.49 2.83 -13.53
C TYR A 42 12.47 3.95 -13.27
N LYS A 43 12.12 4.70 -14.32
CA LYS A 43 11.06 5.70 -14.26
C LYS A 43 9.70 5.03 -14.42
N LEU A 44 8.99 4.88 -13.31
CA LEU A 44 7.66 4.27 -13.28
C LEU A 44 6.56 5.33 -13.16
N PRO A 45 5.38 5.10 -13.77
CA PRO A 45 4.28 6.06 -13.74
C PRO A 45 3.61 6.10 -12.37
N ILE A 46 3.19 7.30 -11.97
CA ILE A 46 2.31 7.50 -10.81
C ILE A 46 0.93 7.87 -11.35
N GLY A 47 -0.07 7.02 -11.08
CA GLY A 47 -1.44 7.22 -11.54
C GLY A 47 -2.04 8.52 -10.98
N LYS A 48 -2.65 9.32 -11.87
CA LYS A 48 -3.50 10.45 -11.51
C LYS A 48 -4.94 10.11 -11.85
N VAL A 49 -5.82 10.23 -10.87
CA VAL A 49 -7.26 9.99 -11.04
C VAL A 49 -7.94 11.34 -11.17
N SER A 50 -8.79 11.51 -12.20
CA SER A 50 -9.58 12.74 -12.37
C SER A 50 -10.77 12.75 -11.43
N GLY A 51 -11.15 13.95 -10.96
CA GLY A 51 -12.37 14.17 -10.16
C GLY A 51 -12.18 14.08 -8.65
N ASN A 52 -11.10 13.49 -8.15
CA ASN A 52 -10.75 13.52 -6.73
C ASN A 52 -9.23 13.40 -6.53
N ASP A 53 -8.62 14.43 -5.93
CA ASP A 53 -7.18 14.52 -5.72
C ASP A 53 -6.61 13.45 -4.77
N PHE A 54 -7.46 12.87 -3.91
CA PHE A 54 -7.07 11.82 -2.98
C PHE A 54 -7.22 10.40 -3.53
N ASP A 55 -7.80 10.26 -4.72
CA ASP A 55 -7.94 8.95 -5.34
C ASP A 55 -6.64 8.48 -5.99
N MET A 56 -6.51 7.15 -6.05
CA MET A 56 -5.31 6.45 -6.47
C MET A 56 -5.63 5.41 -7.54
N SER A 57 -4.62 5.10 -8.34
CA SER A 57 -4.65 4.05 -9.36
C SER A 57 -3.27 3.40 -9.44
N PHE A 58 -3.25 2.07 -9.38
CA PHE A 58 -2.02 1.27 -9.41
C PHE A 58 -1.96 0.35 -10.64
N SER A 59 -3.04 0.24 -11.42
CA SER A 59 -3.07 -0.59 -12.64
C SER A 59 -2.01 -0.21 -13.66
N GLY A 60 -1.79 1.09 -13.91
CA GLY A 60 -0.77 1.58 -14.84
C GLY A 60 0.66 1.31 -14.35
N LEU A 61 0.89 1.45 -13.03
CA LEU A 61 2.18 1.13 -12.40
C LEU A 61 2.51 -0.36 -12.53
N LYS A 62 1.55 -1.23 -12.21
CA LYS A 62 1.65 -2.68 -12.42
C LYS A 62 2.02 -2.99 -13.87
N THR A 63 1.24 -2.50 -14.83
CA THR A 63 1.45 -2.78 -16.26
C THR A 63 2.84 -2.33 -16.73
N ALA A 64 3.32 -1.17 -16.27
CA ALA A 64 4.65 -0.69 -16.61
C ALA A 64 5.75 -1.66 -16.14
N VAL A 65 5.68 -2.16 -14.91
CA VAL A 65 6.66 -3.13 -14.39
C VAL A 65 6.60 -4.46 -15.14
N ILE A 66 5.39 -4.97 -15.41
CA ILE A 66 5.19 -6.20 -16.18
C ILE A 66 5.80 -6.07 -17.58
N ASN A 67 5.58 -4.94 -18.25
CA ASN A 67 6.12 -4.69 -19.57
C ASN A 67 7.65 -4.62 -19.58
N ILE A 68 8.26 -4.00 -18.56
CA ILE A 68 9.73 -3.98 -18.42
C ILE A 68 10.27 -5.41 -18.33
N ALA A 69 9.70 -6.24 -17.45
CA ALA A 69 10.14 -7.61 -17.25
C ALA A 69 9.95 -8.48 -18.52
N HIS A 70 8.77 -8.45 -19.13
CA HIS A 70 8.49 -9.23 -20.33
C HIS A 70 9.33 -8.80 -21.53
N THR A 71 9.56 -7.50 -21.71
CA THR A 71 10.36 -6.99 -22.84
C THR A 71 11.80 -7.47 -22.73
N ALA A 72 12.37 -7.44 -21.52
CA ALA A 72 13.73 -7.92 -21.31
C ALA A 72 13.84 -9.44 -21.50
N GLU A 73 12.87 -10.21 -21.00
CA GLU A 73 12.79 -11.67 -21.21
C GLU A 73 12.74 -12.01 -22.71
N GLN A 74 11.90 -11.32 -23.49
CA GLN A 74 11.80 -11.52 -24.94
C GLN A 74 13.10 -11.20 -25.69
N LYS A 75 13.92 -10.30 -25.16
CA LYS A 75 15.22 -9.91 -25.73
C LYS A 75 16.38 -10.76 -25.20
N GLY A 76 16.14 -11.63 -24.21
CA GLY A 76 17.20 -12.34 -23.50
C GLY A 76 18.11 -11.41 -22.68
N GLU A 77 17.60 -10.25 -22.25
CA GLU A 77 18.32 -9.28 -21.43
C GLU A 77 18.08 -9.56 -19.94
N ASP A 78 19.13 -9.49 -19.13
CA ASP A 78 18.99 -9.53 -17.68
C ASP A 78 18.41 -8.22 -17.15
N ILE A 79 17.42 -8.34 -16.26
CA ILE A 79 16.84 -7.19 -15.55
C ILE A 79 17.45 -7.05 -14.16
N ASP A 80 17.70 -5.81 -13.77
CA ASP A 80 18.03 -5.48 -12.40
C ASP A 80 16.76 -5.48 -11.53
N LYS A 81 16.37 -6.67 -11.08
CA LYS A 81 15.17 -6.90 -10.27
C LYS A 81 15.17 -6.07 -8.98
N ALA A 82 16.34 -5.87 -8.38
CA ALA A 82 16.49 -5.09 -7.16
C ALA A 82 16.10 -3.64 -7.40
N SER A 83 16.64 -3.02 -8.46
CA SER A 83 16.30 -1.65 -8.82
C SER A 83 14.87 -1.50 -9.33
N ILE A 84 14.30 -2.50 -10.02
CA ILE A 84 12.85 -2.50 -10.35
C ILE A 84 12.01 -2.49 -9.07
N ALA A 85 12.33 -3.35 -8.10
CA ALA A 85 11.62 -3.39 -6.82
C ALA A 85 11.77 -2.06 -6.04
N ALA A 86 12.96 -1.46 -6.05
CA ALA A 86 13.24 -0.17 -5.43
C ALA A 86 12.42 0.97 -6.06
N SER A 87 12.47 1.12 -7.39
CA SER A 87 11.68 2.11 -8.12
C SER A 87 10.18 1.88 -7.98
N PHE A 88 9.72 0.62 -7.91
CA PHE A 88 8.32 0.29 -7.66
C PHE A 88 7.86 0.71 -6.28
N CYS A 89 8.59 0.35 -5.22
CA CYS A 89 8.26 0.76 -3.85
C CYS A 89 8.24 2.28 -3.71
N LYS A 90 9.19 2.97 -4.38
CA LYS A 90 9.20 4.43 -4.47
C LYS A 90 7.93 4.96 -5.13
N ALA A 91 7.53 4.45 -6.30
CA ALA A 91 6.35 4.93 -7.01
C ALA A 91 5.05 4.72 -6.21
N VAL A 92 4.94 3.62 -5.47
CA VAL A 92 3.81 3.40 -4.54
C VAL A 92 3.84 4.43 -3.40
N SER A 93 5.01 4.64 -2.78
CA SER A 93 5.19 5.63 -1.71
C SER A 93 4.83 7.05 -2.17
N ASP A 94 5.35 7.47 -3.33
CA ASP A 94 5.07 8.78 -3.94
C ASP A 94 3.58 8.95 -4.30
N SER A 95 2.83 7.85 -4.47
CA SER A 95 1.38 7.89 -4.66
C SER A 95 0.65 8.09 -3.33
N LEU A 96 1.04 7.33 -2.29
CA LEU A 96 0.34 7.30 -1.00
C LEU A 96 0.65 8.53 -0.13
N VAL A 97 1.93 8.80 0.13
CA VAL A 97 2.39 9.74 1.16
C VAL A 97 1.86 11.16 0.94
N PRO A 98 1.97 11.77 -0.26
CA PRO A 98 1.51 13.14 -0.45
C PRO A 98 0.00 13.27 -0.26
N ARG A 99 -0.77 12.27 -0.70
CA ARG A 99 -2.23 12.25 -0.57
C ARG A 99 -2.66 12.10 0.89
N THR A 100 -2.01 11.21 1.65
CA THR A 100 -2.28 11.05 3.08
C THR A 100 -2.03 12.33 3.86
N MET A 101 -0.88 13.00 3.61
CA MET A 101 -0.56 14.26 4.29
C MET A 101 -1.49 15.40 3.88
N ALA A 102 -1.80 15.52 2.58
CA ALA A 102 -2.73 16.53 2.08
C ALA A 102 -4.15 16.33 2.68
N ALA A 103 -4.63 15.08 2.77
CA ALA A 103 -5.92 14.78 3.37
C ALA A 103 -5.95 15.13 4.86
N ALA A 104 -4.91 14.77 5.62
CA ALA A 104 -4.80 15.10 7.03
C ALA A 104 -4.79 16.62 7.26
N GLN A 105 -4.03 17.35 6.46
CA GLN A 105 -3.97 18.81 6.52
C GLN A 105 -5.32 19.46 6.17
N MET A 106 -5.95 19.03 5.08
CA MET A 106 -7.24 19.55 4.63
C MET A 106 -8.33 19.37 5.70
N LEU A 107 -8.33 18.23 6.39
CA LEU A 107 -9.32 17.90 7.42
C LEU A 107 -8.96 18.43 8.80
N GLY A 108 -7.78 19.06 8.96
CA GLY A 108 -7.30 19.56 10.24
C GLY A 108 -6.88 18.47 11.24
N TYR A 109 -6.66 17.24 10.78
CA TYR A 109 -6.22 16.15 11.66
C TYR A 109 -4.74 16.27 12.00
N LYS A 110 -4.43 16.05 13.28
CA LYS A 110 -3.05 15.99 13.81
C LYS A 110 -2.56 14.59 14.08
N LYS A 111 -3.40 13.58 13.84
CA LYS A 111 -3.10 12.17 14.04
C LYS A 111 -3.45 11.39 12.80
N VAL A 112 -2.54 10.56 12.33
CA VAL A 112 -2.72 9.66 11.20
C VAL A 112 -2.37 8.24 11.65
N VAL A 113 -3.21 7.27 11.26
CA VAL A 113 -2.92 5.86 11.47
C VAL A 113 -2.67 5.23 10.10
N ALA A 114 -1.57 4.50 9.96
CA ALA A 114 -1.27 3.71 8.77
C ALA A 114 -1.28 2.22 9.14
N ALA A 115 -2.28 1.50 8.64
CA ALA A 115 -2.49 0.07 8.89
C ALA A 115 -2.58 -0.73 7.57
N GLY A 116 -2.61 -2.05 7.67
CA GLY A 116 -2.60 -2.95 6.51
C GLY A 116 -1.20 -3.42 6.10
N GLY A 117 -1.13 -4.48 5.29
CA GLY A 117 0.14 -5.09 4.87
C GLY A 117 1.06 -4.15 4.10
N VAL A 118 0.51 -3.21 3.32
CA VAL A 118 1.30 -2.20 2.59
C VAL A 118 1.97 -1.22 3.55
N ALA A 119 1.32 -0.89 4.67
CA ALA A 119 1.92 -0.08 5.72
C ALA A 119 3.06 -0.80 6.45
N ALA A 120 3.30 -2.10 6.22
CA ALA A 120 4.47 -2.82 6.73
C ALA A 120 5.73 -2.62 5.87
N ASN A 121 5.61 -2.12 4.64
CA ASN A 121 6.73 -1.88 3.74
C ASN A 121 7.68 -0.81 4.30
N SER A 122 9.00 -1.08 4.26
CA SER A 122 9.99 -0.26 4.94
C SER A 122 10.14 1.14 4.33
N ARG A 123 10.05 1.25 3.00
CA ARG A 123 10.08 2.52 2.25
C ARG A 123 8.88 3.39 2.61
N ILE A 124 7.68 2.83 2.54
CA ILE A 124 6.43 3.55 2.82
C ILE A 124 6.40 4.01 4.29
N ARG A 125 6.82 3.16 5.23
CA ARG A 125 6.94 3.54 6.65
C ARG A 125 7.88 4.72 6.83
N ARG A 126 9.09 4.63 6.27
CA ARG A 126 10.09 5.70 6.37
C ARG A 126 9.54 7.01 5.83
N ASP A 127 9.03 7.00 4.60
CA ASP A 127 8.58 8.21 3.92
C ASP A 127 7.34 8.83 4.59
N LEU A 128 6.42 8.01 5.13
CA LEU A 128 5.30 8.52 5.95
C LEU A 128 5.79 9.17 7.24
N ASN A 129 6.75 8.56 7.96
CA ASN A 129 7.30 9.16 9.18
C ASN A 129 7.95 10.51 8.87
N GLU A 130 8.83 10.55 7.87
CA GLU A 130 9.51 11.79 7.48
C GLU A 130 8.53 12.90 7.09
N ALA A 131 7.45 12.55 6.38
CA ALA A 131 6.43 13.52 5.97
C ALA A 131 5.57 13.98 7.15
N ALA A 132 5.19 13.07 8.04
CA ALA A 132 4.40 13.39 9.23
C ALA A 132 5.18 14.27 10.22
N ASP A 133 6.46 13.97 10.45
CA ASP A 133 7.35 14.77 11.29
C ASP A 133 7.46 16.21 10.78
N LYS A 134 7.68 16.37 9.46
CA LYS A 134 7.73 17.69 8.80
C LYS A 134 6.41 18.47 8.93
N ALA A 135 5.28 17.76 8.96
CA ALA A 135 3.95 18.36 9.05
C ALA A 135 3.47 18.59 10.50
N GLY A 136 4.22 18.14 11.50
CA GLY A 136 3.78 18.13 12.89
C GLY A 136 2.53 17.27 13.12
N ILE A 137 2.46 16.13 12.43
CA ILE A 137 1.39 15.14 12.52
C ILE A 137 1.93 13.93 13.29
N GLU A 138 1.21 13.48 14.31
CA GLU A 138 1.53 12.24 15.01
C GLU A 138 1.12 11.04 14.15
N LEU A 139 2.08 10.18 13.84
CA LEU A 139 1.85 8.99 13.02
C LEU A 139 1.87 7.73 13.87
N TYR A 140 0.86 6.90 13.69
CA TYR A 140 0.69 5.64 14.40
C TYR A 140 0.73 4.47 13.43
N PHE A 141 1.54 3.46 13.77
CA PHE A 141 1.53 2.18 13.09
C PHE A 141 1.19 1.08 14.08
N PRO A 142 0.36 0.10 13.72
CA PRO A 142 0.27 -1.12 14.51
C PRO A 142 1.63 -1.86 14.46
N PRO A 143 1.93 -2.68 15.47
CA PRO A 143 3.01 -3.66 15.41
C PRO A 143 2.92 -4.48 14.12
N LEU A 144 4.06 -4.85 13.53
CA LEU A 144 4.10 -5.57 12.25
C LEU A 144 3.28 -6.87 12.27
N SER A 145 3.26 -7.58 13.40
CA SER A 145 2.46 -8.79 13.61
C SER A 145 0.95 -8.57 13.56
N LEU A 146 0.49 -7.32 13.68
CA LEU A 146 -0.91 -6.91 13.65
C LEU A 146 -1.30 -6.13 12.37
N CYS A 147 -0.36 -5.91 11.44
CA CYS A 147 -0.63 -5.18 10.19
C CYS A 147 -1.41 -6.01 9.16
N GLY A 148 -1.24 -7.33 9.14
CA GLY A 148 -1.99 -8.23 8.26
C GLY A 148 -3.30 -8.72 8.88
N ASP A 149 -4.12 -9.42 8.11
CA ASP A 149 -5.41 -9.95 8.58
C ASP A 149 -5.21 -10.92 9.75
N ASN A 150 -5.86 -10.61 10.87
CA ASN A 150 -5.76 -11.42 12.09
C ASN A 150 -7.04 -11.34 12.94
N ALA A 151 -7.32 -12.37 13.73
CA ALA A 151 -8.51 -12.40 14.58
C ALA A 151 -8.47 -11.36 15.73
N ALA A 152 -7.29 -10.87 16.12
CA ALA A 152 -7.19 -9.88 17.19
C ALA A 152 -7.79 -8.53 16.78
N MET A 153 -7.64 -8.11 15.52
CA MET A 153 -8.28 -6.89 15.02
C MET A 153 -9.81 -7.00 15.02
N ILE A 154 -10.35 -8.19 14.67
CA ILE A 154 -11.79 -8.47 14.69
C ILE A 154 -12.31 -8.44 16.12
N GLY A 155 -11.61 -9.08 17.06
CA GLY A 155 -11.97 -9.04 18.47
C GLY A 155 -11.94 -7.63 19.07
N SER A 156 -10.93 -6.82 18.70
CA SER A 156 -10.83 -5.42 19.11
C SER A 156 -12.01 -4.59 18.58
N GLN A 157 -12.34 -4.71 17.29
CA GLN A 157 -13.49 -4.03 16.71
C GLN A 157 -14.79 -4.45 17.41
N ALA A 158 -15.00 -5.76 17.56
CA ALA A 158 -16.18 -6.32 18.23
C ALA A 158 -16.33 -5.84 19.68
N TYR A 159 -15.23 -5.66 20.42
CA TYR A 159 -15.25 -5.12 21.78
C TYR A 159 -15.79 -3.68 21.81
N TYR A 160 -15.28 -2.80 20.94
CA TYR A 160 -15.73 -1.41 20.92
C TYR A 160 -17.15 -1.26 20.35
N GLU A 161 -17.50 -2.03 19.31
CA GLU A 161 -18.89 -2.13 18.84
C GLU A 161 -19.82 -2.66 19.94
N TYR A 162 -19.33 -3.62 20.73
CA TYR A 162 -20.09 -4.13 21.86
C TYR A 162 -20.37 -3.00 22.87
N LEU A 163 -19.36 -2.23 23.25
CA LEU A 163 -19.54 -1.10 24.15
C LEU A 163 -20.47 -0.01 23.58
N ALA A 164 -20.46 0.20 22.26
CA ALA A 164 -21.35 1.13 21.56
C ALA A 164 -22.80 0.63 21.39
N GLY A 165 -23.11 -0.59 21.85
CA GLY A 165 -24.45 -1.18 21.78
C GLY A 165 -24.77 -1.92 20.48
N ALA A 166 -23.83 -2.02 19.53
CA ALA A 166 -24.03 -2.79 18.31
C ALA A 166 -23.94 -4.30 18.60
N ARG A 167 -24.95 -5.07 18.18
CA ARG A 167 -25.03 -6.54 18.36
C ARG A 167 -25.56 -7.20 17.10
N GLY A 168 -24.95 -8.31 16.71
CA GLY A 168 -25.50 -9.19 15.69
C GLY A 168 -26.71 -9.96 16.21
N GLY A 169 -27.78 -10.03 15.41
CA GLY A 169 -28.92 -10.92 15.65
C GLY A 169 -28.67 -12.33 15.10
N THR A 170 -29.56 -13.27 15.41
CA THR A 170 -29.50 -14.65 14.90
C THR A 170 -29.72 -14.75 13.38
N ASN A 171 -30.21 -13.69 12.76
CA ASN A 171 -30.41 -13.54 11.31
C ASN A 171 -29.23 -12.86 10.60
N LEU A 172 -28.13 -12.57 11.31
CA LEU A 172 -26.96 -11.94 10.70
C LEU A 172 -26.41 -12.82 9.56
N ASN A 173 -26.14 -12.20 8.42
CA ASN A 173 -25.62 -12.88 7.23
C ASN A 173 -24.35 -12.18 6.74
N ALA A 174 -23.49 -12.91 6.04
CA ALA A 174 -22.28 -12.37 5.45
C ALA A 174 -22.62 -11.42 4.29
N ARG A 175 -21.91 -10.29 4.23
CA ARG A 175 -21.95 -9.35 3.11
C ARG A 175 -20.60 -9.38 2.42
N ALA A 176 -20.57 -9.97 1.22
CA ALA A 176 -19.34 -10.05 0.42
C ALA A 176 -18.90 -8.67 -0.10
N ASN A 177 -19.86 -7.75 -0.26
CA ASN A 177 -19.63 -6.36 -0.62
C ASN A 177 -20.27 -5.48 0.45
N GLU A 178 -19.46 -4.74 1.19
CA GLU A 178 -19.92 -3.79 2.19
C GLU A 178 -19.08 -2.52 2.05
N ASP A 179 -19.75 -1.37 1.93
CA ASP A 179 -19.08 -0.08 1.90
C ASP A 179 -18.70 0.31 3.34
N ILE A 180 -17.46 0.75 3.53
CA ILE A 180 -16.88 1.19 4.82
C ILE A 180 -16.82 2.72 4.87
#